data_AF-A0A1G0MUL0-F1
#
_entry.id   AF-A0A1G0MUL0-F1
#
_cell.length_a   1.000
_cell.length_b   1.000
_cell.length_c   1.000
_cell.angle_alpha   90.00
_cell.angle_beta   90.00
_cell.angle_gamma   90.00
#
_symmetry.space_group_name_H-M   'P 1'
#
loop_
_entity.id
_entity.type
_entity.pdbx_description
1 polymer ?
#
loop_
_entity_poly.entity_id
_entity_poly.type
_entity_poly.pdbx_seq_one_letter_code
_entity_poly.pdbx_strand_id
1 'polypeptide(L)'
;MIELNLSFVIQLINFGILVLVLNVFLYKPIRKVLADRRQVIDSAREKTVSVDAEVQSKMAQYESRLHAAKAEAGARRAEALKLAQAEETAVLEKARKQASESLASIREKVAKEAGEARELLKKQAEVLSGDICEKILGRSL
;
A
#
# COMPACT_ATOMS: atom_id res chain seq x y z
N MET A 1 -58.91 -68.67 44.81
CA MET A 1 -57.74 -67.98 45.42
C MET A 1 -56.56 -68.14 44.47
N ILE A 2 -56.27 -67.32 43.47
CA ILE A 2 -56.52 -65.91 43.17
C ILE A 2 -57.93 -65.71 42.60
N GLU A 3 -58.68 -64.77 43.15
CA GLU A 3 -59.93 -64.32 42.53
C GLU A 3 -59.64 -63.00 41.82
N LEU A 4 -59.79 -62.98 40.50
CA LEU A 4 -59.83 -61.75 39.72
C LEU A 4 -61.15 -61.04 40.04
N ASN A 5 -61.17 -60.34 41.17
CA ASN A 5 -62.28 -59.54 41.61
C ASN A 5 -62.21 -58.13 41.00
N LEU A 6 -63.37 -57.45 40.94
CA LEU A 6 -63.50 -56.06 40.45
C LEU A 6 -62.49 -55.11 41.11
N SER A 7 -62.11 -55.37 42.37
CA SER A 7 -61.07 -54.63 43.11
C SER A 7 -59.70 -54.65 42.44
N PHE A 8 -59.31 -55.74 41.77
CA PHE A 8 -58.04 -55.82 41.04
C PHE A 8 -58.04 -54.88 39.83
N VAL A 9 -59.16 -54.81 39.10
CA VAL A 9 -59.33 -53.89 37.97
C VAL A 9 -59.29 -52.43 38.45
N ILE A 10 -59.97 -52.13 39.56
CA ILE A 10 -59.95 -50.79 40.17
C ILE A 10 -58.52 -50.40 40.62
N GLN A 11 -57.77 -51.33 41.22
CA GLN A 11 -56.40 -51.09 41.64
C GLN A 11 -55.44 -50.90 40.46
N LEU A 12 -55.64 -51.63 39.36
CA LEU A 12 -54.88 -51.45 38.12
C LEU A 12 -55.14 -50.06 37.49
N ILE A 13 -56.40 -49.62 37.49
CA ILE A 13 -56.76 -48.27 37.03
C ILE A 13 -56.14 -47.21 37.94
N ASN A 14 -56.19 -47.39 39.27
CA ASN A 14 -55.56 -46.46 40.21
C ASN A 14 -54.04 -46.36 39.99
N PHE A 15 -53.36 -47.49 39.82
CA PHE A 15 -51.94 -47.52 39.50
C PHE A 15 -51.64 -46.86 38.15
N GLY A 16 -52.45 -47.11 37.12
CA GLY A 16 -52.33 -46.44 35.82
C GLY A 16 -52.47 -44.93 35.90
N ILE A 17 -53.45 -44.43 36.67
CA ILE A 17 -53.63 -43.01 36.95
C ILE A 17 -52.41 -42.44 37.69
N LEU A 18 -51.90 -43.14 38.72
CA LEU A 18 -50.71 -42.72 39.45
C LEU A 18 -49.48 -42.61 38.53
N VAL A 19 -49.27 -43.59 37.65
CA VAL A 19 -48.18 -43.57 36.66
C VAL A 19 -48.34 -42.42 35.68
N LEU A 20 -49.56 -42.13 35.21
CA LEU A 20 -49.84 -40.97 34.36
C LEU A 20 -49.52 -39.65 35.06
N VAL A 21 -49.97 -39.49 36.30
CA VAL A 21 -49.69 -38.31 37.12
C VAL A 21 -48.18 -38.15 37.32
N LEU A 22 -47.48 -39.22 37.70
CA LEU A 22 -46.03 -39.19 37.92
C LEU A 22 -45.25 -38.90 36.63
N ASN A 23 -45.70 -39.44 35.48
CA ASN A 23 -45.10 -39.17 34.19
C ASN A 23 -45.18 -37.69 33.80
N VAL A 24 -46.34 -37.05 34.04
CA VAL A 24 -46.56 -35.64 33.74
C VAL A 24 -45.87 -34.72 34.75
N PHE A 25 -45.99 -35.01 36.06
CA PHE A 25 -45.49 -34.13 37.12
C PHE A 25 -44.01 -34.30 37.44
N LEU A 26 -43.41 -35.47 37.20
CA LEU A 26 -42.05 -35.76 37.65
C LEU A 26 -41.11 -36.10 36.49
N TYR A 27 -41.46 -37.09 35.67
CA TYR A 27 -40.54 -37.55 34.61
C TYR A 27 -40.33 -36.52 33.51
N LYS A 28 -41.41 -35.86 33.03
CA LYS A 28 -41.30 -34.77 32.04
C LYS A 28 -40.44 -33.59 32.52
N PRO A 29 -40.69 -32.96 33.70
CA PRO A 29 -39.88 -31.83 34.13
C PRO A 29 -38.43 -32.22 34.45
N ILE A 30 -38.17 -33.39 35.04
CA ILE A 30 -36.79 -33.84 35.28
C ILE A 30 -36.02 -34.01 33.98
N ARG A 31 -36.63 -34.64 32.96
CA ARG A 31 -35.99 -34.77 31.64
C ARG A 31 -35.74 -33.43 30.99
N LYS A 32 -36.68 -32.48 31.12
CA LYS A 32 -36.53 -31.13 30.59
C LYS A 32 -35.34 -30.41 31.24
N VAL A 33 -35.24 -30.42 32.58
CA VAL A 33 -34.12 -29.80 33.29
C VAL A 33 -32.78 -30.44 32.90
N LEU A 34 -32.75 -31.76 32.70
CA LEU A 34 -31.53 -32.45 32.28
C LEU A 34 -31.13 -32.10 30.83
N ALA A 35 -32.10 -31.95 29.93
CA ALA A 35 -31.89 -31.50 28.56
C ALA A 35 -31.43 -30.04 28.52
N ASP A 36 -32.08 -29.15 29.28
CA ASP A 36 -31.71 -27.73 29.38
C ASP A 36 -30.28 -27.58 29.89
N ARG A 37 -29.88 -28.34 30.91
CA ARG A 37 -28.50 -28.34 31.42
C ARG A 37 -27.48 -28.81 30.37
N ARG A 38 -27.79 -29.87 29.63
CA ARG A 38 -26.93 -30.35 28.54
C ARG A 38 -26.80 -29.29 27.45
N GLN A 39 -27.91 -28.69 27.03
CA GLN A 39 -27.94 -27.65 26.01
C GLN A 39 -27.13 -26.41 26.41
N VAL A 40 -27.20 -25.98 27.68
CA VAL A 40 -26.40 -24.85 28.18
C VAL A 40 -24.91 -25.16 28.11
N ILE A 41 -24.49 -26.36 28.49
CA ILE A 41 -23.08 -26.78 28.45
C ILE A 41 -22.59 -26.89 27.00
N ASP A 42 -23.37 -27.55 26.15
CA ASP A 42 -23.02 -27.76 24.74
C ASP A 42 -22.94 -26.42 23.99
N SER A 43 -23.92 -25.53 24.20
CA SER A 43 -23.91 -24.19 23.59
C SER A 43 -22.81 -23.29 24.13
N ALA A 44 -22.44 -23.40 25.42
CA ALA A 44 -21.29 -22.68 25.95
C ALA A 44 -19.99 -23.17 25.30
N ARG A 45 -19.83 -24.48 25.13
CA ARG A 45 -18.67 -25.07 24.44
C ARG A 45 -18.58 -24.67 22.98
N GLU A 46 -19.69 -24.71 22.27
CA GLU A 46 -19.78 -24.31 20.85
C GLU A 46 -19.46 -22.82 20.69
N LYS A 47 -19.99 -21.96 21.58
CA LYS A 47 -19.65 -20.53 21.59
C LYS A 47 -18.16 -20.30 21.76
N THR A 48 -17.49 -20.99 22.69
CA THR A 48 -16.04 -20.85 22.88
C THR A 48 -15.29 -21.23 21.61
N VAL A 49 -15.62 -22.37 21.00
CA VAL A 49 -14.98 -22.83 19.75
C VAL A 49 -15.21 -21.83 18.61
N SER A 50 -16.44 -21.29 18.48
CA SER A 50 -16.75 -20.30 17.45
C SER A 50 -16.01 -18.98 17.66
N VAL A 51 -15.87 -18.53 18.91
CA VAL A 51 -15.17 -17.30 19.25
C VAL A 51 -13.68 -17.46 18.99
N ASP A 52 -13.08 -18.59 19.38
CA ASP A 52 -11.67 -18.87 19.09
C ASP A 52 -11.40 -18.92 17.57
N ALA A 53 -12.28 -19.57 16.80
CA ALA A 53 -12.18 -19.61 15.35
C ALA A 53 -12.34 -18.21 14.71
N GLU A 54 -13.27 -17.39 15.21
CA GLU A 54 -13.48 -16.03 14.72
C GLU A 54 -12.29 -15.13 15.06
N VAL A 55 -11.72 -15.26 16.26
CA VAL A 55 -10.50 -14.54 16.68
C VAL A 55 -9.32 -14.94 15.80
N GLN A 56 -9.10 -16.23 15.57
CA GLN A 56 -8.03 -16.70 14.68
C GLN A 56 -8.21 -16.19 13.25
N SER A 57 -9.44 -16.23 12.71
CA SER A 57 -9.73 -15.70 11.39
C SER A 57 -9.47 -14.19 11.30
N LYS A 58 -9.91 -13.42 12.31
CA LYS A 58 -9.66 -11.97 12.37
C LYS A 58 -8.18 -11.64 12.51
N MET A 59 -7.43 -12.40 13.31
CA MET A 59 -5.98 -12.24 13.45
C MET A 59 -5.27 -12.52 12.12
N ALA A 60 -5.60 -13.63 11.45
CA ALA A 60 -5.03 -13.96 10.14
C ALA A 60 -5.36 -12.90 9.07
N GLN A 61 -6.60 -12.39 9.05
CA GLN A 61 -6.98 -11.29 8.17
C GLN A 61 -6.22 -10.00 8.49
N TYR A 62 -6.04 -9.69 9.78
CA TYR A 62 -5.28 -8.51 10.21
C TYR A 62 -3.81 -8.61 9.80
N GLU A 63 -3.17 -9.74 10.04
CA GLU A 63 -1.78 -10.00 9.61
C GLU A 63 -1.64 -9.92 8.09
N SER A 64 -2.57 -10.53 7.34
CA SER A 64 -2.59 -10.46 5.88
C SER A 64 -2.71 -9.01 5.38
N ARG A 65 -3.63 -8.22 5.96
CA ARG A 65 -3.78 -6.79 5.64
C ARG A 65 -2.54 -5.98 5.99
N LEU A 66 -1.91 -6.26 7.13
CA LEU A 66 -0.69 -5.59 7.54
C LEU A 66 0.48 -5.90 6.59
N HIS A 67 0.62 -7.18 6.18
CA HIS A 67 1.61 -7.58 5.19
C HIS A 67 1.35 -6.94 3.82
N ALA A 68 0.11 -6.93 3.35
CA ALA A 68 -0.28 -6.28 2.10
C ALA A 68 0.01 -4.78 2.14
N ALA A 69 -0.35 -4.09 3.23
CA ALA A 69 -0.08 -2.65 3.39
C ALA A 69 1.43 -2.34 3.42
N LYS A 70 2.23 -3.17 4.09
CA LYS A 70 3.70 -3.04 4.08
C LYS A 70 4.28 -3.27 2.68
N ALA A 71 3.80 -4.27 1.96
CA ALA A 71 4.24 -4.56 0.60
C ALA A 71 3.87 -3.41 -0.35
N GLU A 72 2.66 -2.89 -0.27
CA GLU A 72 2.20 -1.75 -1.07
C GLU A 72 3.00 -0.47 -0.75
N ALA A 73 3.23 -0.17 0.53
CA ALA A 73 4.06 0.95 0.94
C ALA A 73 5.50 0.83 0.41
N GLY A 74 6.08 -0.39 0.47
CA GLY A 74 7.39 -0.69 -0.10
C GLY A 74 7.43 -0.49 -1.61
N ALA A 75 6.40 -0.96 -2.33
CA ALA A 75 6.27 -0.81 -3.77
C ALA A 75 6.15 0.67 -4.17
N ARG A 76 5.27 1.44 -3.52
CA ARG A 76 5.13 2.89 -3.76
C ARG A 76 6.41 3.65 -3.48
N ARG A 77 7.14 3.30 -2.41
CA ARG A 77 8.43 3.91 -2.11
C ARG A 77 9.46 3.61 -3.19
N ALA A 78 9.52 2.35 -3.66
CA ALA A 78 10.44 1.98 -4.73
C ALA A 78 10.11 2.68 -6.05
N GLU A 79 8.82 2.81 -6.38
CA GLU A 79 8.36 3.55 -7.56
C GLU A 79 8.70 5.04 -7.46
N ALA A 80 8.43 5.68 -6.31
CA ALA A 80 8.78 7.07 -6.07
C ALA A 80 10.30 7.31 -6.18
N LEU A 81 11.12 6.41 -5.67
CA LEU A 81 12.58 6.49 -5.80
C LEU A 81 13.03 6.36 -7.27
N LYS A 82 12.43 5.44 -8.04
CA LYS A 82 12.73 5.31 -9.47
C LYS A 82 12.35 6.56 -10.26
N LEU A 83 11.17 7.12 -9.99
CA LEU A 83 10.71 8.36 -10.62
C LEU A 83 11.64 9.53 -10.26
N ALA A 84 12.01 9.66 -8.98
CA ALA A 84 12.94 10.70 -8.54
C ALA A 84 14.32 10.56 -9.21
N GLN A 85 14.86 9.35 -9.33
CA GLN A 85 16.13 9.11 -10.03
C GLN A 85 16.04 9.42 -11.53
N ALA A 86 14.93 9.07 -12.18
CA ALA A 86 14.70 9.39 -13.59
C ALA A 86 14.59 10.91 -13.80
N GLU A 87 13.89 11.61 -12.92
CA GLU A 87 13.76 13.06 -12.95
C GLU A 87 15.10 13.76 -12.69
N GLU A 88 15.86 13.32 -11.69
CA GLU A 88 17.20 13.82 -11.39
C GLU A 88 18.12 13.67 -12.62
N THR A 89 18.11 12.49 -13.24
CA THR A 89 18.89 12.24 -14.47
C THR A 89 18.45 13.15 -15.61
N ALA A 90 17.14 13.32 -15.81
CA ALA A 90 16.59 14.20 -16.85
C ALA A 90 16.96 15.67 -16.62
N VAL A 91 16.91 16.14 -15.38
CA VAL A 91 17.31 17.51 -15.00
C VAL A 91 18.80 17.73 -15.22
N LEU A 92 19.64 16.77 -14.79
CA LEU A 92 21.09 16.84 -15.00
C LEU A 92 21.45 16.85 -16.49
N GLU A 93 20.82 16.00 -17.29
CA GLU A 93 21.05 15.96 -18.74
C GLU A 93 20.58 17.25 -19.42
N LYS A 94 19.44 17.81 -19.01
CA LYS A 94 18.98 19.11 -19.50
C LYS A 94 19.95 20.23 -19.14
N ALA A 95 20.44 20.27 -17.90
CA ALA A 95 21.43 21.24 -17.45
C ALA A 95 22.75 21.11 -18.22
N ARG A 96 23.22 19.87 -18.47
CA ARG A 96 24.41 19.61 -19.28
C ARG A 96 24.25 20.07 -20.72
N LYS A 97 23.10 19.80 -21.35
CA LYS A 97 22.79 20.27 -22.71
C LYS A 97 22.80 21.79 -22.78
N GLN A 98 22.10 22.46 -21.86
CA GLN A 98 22.08 23.92 -21.79
C GLN A 98 23.47 24.52 -21.57
N ALA A 99 24.28 23.91 -20.70
CA ALA A 99 25.67 24.33 -20.49
C ALA A 99 26.50 24.18 -21.78
N SER A 100 26.37 23.05 -22.49
CA SER A 100 27.06 22.80 -23.76
C SER A 100 26.64 23.80 -24.85
N GLU A 101 25.34 24.04 -25.01
CA GLU A 101 24.79 25.02 -25.96
C GLU A 101 25.27 26.44 -25.63
N SER A 102 25.26 26.82 -24.36
CA SER A 102 25.78 28.11 -23.91
C SER A 102 27.27 28.24 -24.24
N LEU A 103 28.08 27.21 -23.96
CA LEU A 103 29.50 27.19 -24.25
C LEU A 103 29.79 27.29 -25.75
N ALA A 104 29.00 26.60 -26.58
CA ALA A 104 29.08 26.68 -28.03
C ALA A 104 28.76 28.10 -28.53
N SER A 105 27.68 28.71 -28.02
CA SER A 105 27.29 30.07 -28.38
C SER A 105 28.34 31.11 -27.98
N ILE A 106 28.98 30.94 -26.81
CA ILE A 106 30.07 31.83 -26.35
C ILE A 106 31.28 31.67 -27.26
N ARG A 107 31.68 30.43 -27.61
CA ARG A 107 32.78 30.19 -28.54
C ARG A 107 32.54 30.82 -29.90
N GLU A 108 31.32 30.73 -30.43
CA GLU A 108 30.95 31.35 -31.70
C GLU A 108 31.03 32.88 -31.63
N LYS A 109 30.51 33.50 -30.56
CA LYS A 109 30.64 34.95 -30.33
C LYS A 109 32.10 35.38 -30.24
N VAL A 110 32.92 34.68 -29.45
CA VAL A 110 34.35 34.98 -29.30
C VAL A 110 35.08 34.83 -30.64
N ALA A 111 34.77 33.80 -31.43
CA ALA A 111 35.37 33.63 -32.75
C ALA A 111 35.01 34.77 -33.70
N LYS A 112 33.75 35.25 -33.66
CA LYS A 112 33.28 36.38 -34.44
C LYS A 112 33.97 37.69 -34.02
N GLU A 113 34.00 38.00 -32.72
CA GLU A 113 34.68 39.17 -32.17
C GLU A 113 36.19 39.16 -32.50
N ALA A 114 36.85 38.00 -32.40
CA ALA A 114 38.26 37.86 -32.77
C ALA A 114 38.50 38.09 -34.27
N GLY A 115 37.55 37.70 -35.13
CA GLY A 115 37.57 37.98 -36.57
C GLY A 115 37.45 39.47 -36.87
N GLU A 116 36.44 40.12 -36.27
CA GLU A 116 36.21 41.58 -36.39
C GLU A 116 37.42 42.39 -35.90
N ALA A 117 37.99 42.02 -34.74
CA ALA A 117 39.19 42.65 -34.21
C ALA A 117 40.41 42.47 -35.13
N ARG A 118 40.56 41.29 -35.76
CA ARG A 118 41.63 41.05 -36.74
C ARG A 118 41.50 41.93 -37.98
N GLU A 119 40.30 42.08 -38.52
CA GLU A 119 40.06 42.97 -39.67
C GLU A 119 40.33 44.43 -39.30
N LEU A 120 39.90 44.87 -38.12
CA LEU A 120 40.15 46.22 -37.62
C LEU A 120 41.64 46.51 -37.49
N LEU A 121 42.40 45.57 -36.89
CA LEU A 121 43.86 45.68 -36.77
C LEU A 121 44.56 45.69 -38.12
N LYS A 122 44.08 44.92 -39.10
CA LYS A 122 44.63 44.93 -40.47
C LYS A 122 44.45 46.30 -41.13
N LYS A 123 43.25 46.88 -41.05
CA LYS A 123 42.98 48.24 -41.55
C LYS A 123 43.85 49.28 -40.85
N GLN A 124 43.99 49.20 -39.53
CA GLN A 124 44.87 50.10 -38.77
C GLN A 124 46.34 49.94 -39.15
N ALA A 125 46.79 48.71 -39.40
CA ALA A 125 48.15 48.45 -39.86
C ALA A 125 48.41 49.01 -41.26
N GLU A 126 47.44 48.94 -42.18
CA GLU A 126 47.55 49.55 -43.51
C GLU A 126 47.63 51.08 -43.43
N VAL A 127 46.78 51.71 -42.61
CA VAL A 127 46.81 53.16 -42.36
C VAL A 127 48.15 53.58 -41.75
N LEU A 128 48.61 52.87 -40.72
CA LEU A 128 49.89 53.16 -40.07
C LEU A 128 51.07 52.96 -41.04
N SER A 129 51.01 51.95 -41.91
CA SER A 129 52.04 51.73 -42.93
C SER A 129 52.05 52.86 -43.96
N GLY A 130 50.88 53.39 -44.32
CA GLY A 130 50.73 54.60 -45.13
C GLY A 130 51.39 55.81 -44.48
N ASP A 131 51.05 56.10 -43.23
CA ASP A 131 51.60 57.22 -42.44
C ASP A 131 53.13 57.12 -42.29
N ILE A 132 53.67 55.90 -42.10
CA ILE A 132 55.11 55.66 -42.02
C ILE A 132 55.78 55.93 -43.38
N CYS A 133 55.21 55.42 -44.47
CA CYS A 133 55.71 55.68 -45.81
C CYS A 133 55.70 57.19 -46.12
N GLU A 134 54.65 57.91 -45.74
CA GLU A 134 54.53 59.36 -45.95
C GLU A 134 55.59 60.14 -45.16
N LYS A 135 55.85 59.76 -43.89
CA LYS A 135 56.91 60.37 -43.07
C LYS A 135 58.32 60.06 -43.56
N ILE A 136 58.58 58.86 -44.09
CA ILE A 136 59.92 58.46 -44.56
C ILE A 136 60.21 59.03 -45.96
N LEU A 137 59.21 59.07 -46.85
CA LEU A 137 59.39 59.56 -48.23
C LEU A 137 59.30 61.09 -48.34
N GLY A 138 58.88 61.79 -47.28
CA GLY A 138 58.96 63.25 -47.17
C GLY A 138 58.14 64.01 -48.21
N ARG A 139 57.17 63.35 -48.85
CA ARG A 139 56.35 63.94 -49.91
C ARG A 139 54.94 63.34 -49.85
N SER A 140 53.97 64.20 -49.57
CA SER A 140 52.55 63.88 -49.53
C SER A 140 52.08 63.33 -50.88
N LEU A 141 51.29 62.27 -50.85
CA LEU A 141 50.57 61.72 -52.00
C LEU A 141 49.12 62.21 -51.98
#